data_AF-A0A0F9T7G4-F1
#
_entry.id   AF-A0A0F9T7G4-F1
#
_cell.length_a   1.000
_cell.length_b   1.000
_cell.length_c   1.000
_cell.angle_alpha   90.00
_cell.angle_beta   90.00
_cell.angle_gamma   90.00
#
_symmetry.space_group_name_H-M   'P 1'
#
loop_
_entity.id
_entity.type
_entity.pdbx_description
1 polymer ?
#
loop_
_entity_poly.entity_id
_entity_poly.type
_entity_poly.pdbx_seq_one_letter_code
_entity_poly.pdbx_strand_id
1 'polypeptide(L)' 'MIVGRKMKYRVMAFDGAQEDFDTEPEARVLFNKKKAQVEKAKVTDEIKPSCNIHRCYHDESTPRRCEIIERFNKV' A
#
# COMPACT_ATOMS: atom_id res chain seq x y z
N MET A 1 -19.96 12.26 -20.29
CA MET A 1 -18.70 11.53 -20.04
C MET A 1 -18.73 11.10 -18.58
N ILE A 2 -19.02 9.83 -18.31
CA ILE A 2 -19.01 9.32 -16.93
C ILE A 2 -17.54 9.13 -16.58
N VAL A 3 -16.95 10.11 -15.89
CA VAL A 3 -15.62 9.97 -15.33
C VAL A 3 -15.73 8.83 -14.32
N GLY A 4 -15.20 7.67 -14.70
CA GLY A 4 -15.20 6.49 -13.87
C GLY A 4 -14.51 6.83 -12.56
N ARG A 5 -15.28 6.84 -11.48
CA ARG A 5 -14.83 7.01 -10.10
C ARG A 5 -13.69 6.03 -9.84
N LYS A 6 -12.44 6.47 -9.77
CA LYS A 6 -11.29 5.56 -9.57
C LYS A 6 -10.75 5.70 -8.16
N MET A 7 -11.46 5.08 -7.21
CA MET A 7 -10.84 4.63 -5.97
C MET A 7 -9.68 3.70 -6.34
N LYS A 8 -8.51 3.92 -5.72
CA LYS A 8 -7.33 3.09 -5.94
C LYS A 8 -6.82 2.53 -4.63
N TYR A 9 -6.21 1.36 -4.69
CA TYR A 9 -5.55 0.72 -3.56
C TYR A 9 -4.05 0.78 -3.78
N ARG A 10 -3.34 1.54 -2.94
CA ARG A 10 -1.89 1.71 -3.04
C ARG A 10 -1.19 0.80 -2.07
N VAL A 11 -0.29 -0.04 -2.56
CA VAL A 11 0.63 -0.81 -1.72
C VAL A 11 1.95 -0.08 -1.69
N MET A 12 2.45 0.23 -0.50
CA MET A 12 3.80 0.74 -0.30
C MET A 12 4.61 -0.27 0.51
N ALA A 13 5.88 -0.44 0.14
CA ALA A 13 6.78 -1.37 0.80
C ALA A 13 8.14 -0.70 1.09
N PHE A 14 8.93 -1.30 1.97
CA PHE A 14 10.20 -0.75 2.47
C PHE A 14 11.27 -0.57 1.40
N ASP A 15 11.15 -1.30 0.29
CA ASP A 15 12.01 -1.19 -0.89
C ASP A 15 11.69 0.06 -1.73
N GLY A 16 10.78 0.92 -1.28
CA GLY A 16 10.34 2.11 -2.00
C GLY A 16 9.34 1.81 -3.11
N ALA A 17 8.94 0.55 -3.29
CA ALA A 17 7.92 0.17 -4.26
C ALA A 17 6.56 0.77 -3.86
N GLN A 18 5.94 1.49 -4.80
CA GLN A 18 4.58 2.00 -4.68
C GLN A 18 3.79 1.55 -5.91
N GLU A 19 2.79 0.70 -5.69
CA GLU A 19 1.94 0.17 -6.78
C GLU A 19 0.47 0.45 -6.48
N ASP A 20 -0.23 0.98 -7.49
CA ASP A 20 -1.65 1.33 -7.42
C ASP A 20 -2.50 0.29 -8.15
N PHE A 21 -3.54 -0.19 -7.47
CA PHE A 21 -4.49 -1.19 -7.98
C PHE A 21 -5.91 -0.64 -8.03
N ASP A 22 -6.74 -1.15 -8.94
CA ASP A 22 -8.16 -0.80 -9.01
C ASP A 22 -8.98 -1.50 -7.92
N THR A 23 -8.53 -2.65 -7.42
CA THR A 23 -9.27 -3.45 -6.43
C THR A 23 -8.45 -3.83 -5.19
N GLU A 24 -9.13 -3.97 -4.05
CA GLU A 24 -8.49 -4.41 -2.79
C GLU A 24 -7.85 -5.80 -2.91
N PRO A 25 -8.50 -6.82 -3.52
CA PRO A 25 -7.92 -8.15 -3.63
C PRO A 25 -6.59 -8.16 -4.38
N GLU A 26 -6.46 -7.38 -5.46
CA GLU A 26 -5.21 -7.27 -6.22
C GLU A 26 -4.10 -6.64 -5.37
N ALA A 27 -4.42 -5.54 -4.67
CA ALA A 27 -3.49 -4.91 -3.75
C ALA A 27 -3.11 -5.85 -2.58
N ARG A 28 -4.05 -6.64 -2.05
CA ARG A 28 -3.78 -7.63 -1.00
C ARG A 28 -2.85 -8.74 -1.47
N VAL A 29 -2.93 -9.18 -2.73
CA VAL A 29 -2.00 -10.18 -3.28
C VAL A 29 -0.57 -9.65 -3.24
N LEU A 30 -0.34 -8.41 -3.70
CA LEU A 30 0.99 -7.81 -3.64
C LEU A 30 1.43 -7.55 -2.20
N PHE A 31 0.53 -7.01 -1.37
CA PHE A 31 0.80 -6.78 0.05
C PHE A 31 1.24 -8.05 0.77
N ASN A 32 0.56 -9.19 0.56
CA ASN A 32 0.96 -10.46 1.16
C ASN A 32 2.31 -10.96 0.65
N LYS A 33 2.61 -10.78 -0.65
CA LYS A 33 3.95 -11.08 -1.20
C LYS A 33 5.03 -10.22 -0.54
N LYS A 34 4.80 -8.91 -0.38
CA LYS A 34 5.72 -7.98 0.26
C LYS A 34 5.83 -8.22 1.76
N LYS A 35 4.74 -8.58 2.43
CA LYS A 35 4.71 -8.98 3.85
C LYS A 35 5.63 -10.16 4.10
N ALA A 36 5.54 -11.22 3.29
CA ALA A 36 6.45 -12.36 3.40
C ALA A 36 7.92 -11.98 3.14
N GLN A 37 8.18 -10.99 2.28
CA GLN A 37 9.54 -10.45 2.08
C GLN A 37 10.01 -9.64 3.29
N VAL A 38 9.15 -8.79 3.86
CA VAL A 38 9.42 -8.02 5.10
C VAL A 38 9.72 -8.97 6.25
N GLU A 39 8.95 -10.04 6.42
CA GLU A 39 9.17 -11.07 7.44
C GLU A 39 10.53 -11.77 7.29
N LYS A 40 10.99 -12.00 6.06
CA LYS A 40 12.30 -12.60 5.78
C LYS A 40 13.46 -11.59 5.79
N ALA A 41 13.18 -10.31 5.56
CA ALA A 41 14.19 -9.25 5.50
C ALA A 41 14.87 -9.09 6.86
N LYS A 42 16.20 -8.93 6.87
CA LYS A 42 16.91 -8.60 8.10
C LYS A 42 16.57 -7.16 8.51
N VAL A 43 16.18 -6.99 9.77
CA VAL A 43 16.09 -5.65 10.37
C VAL A 43 17.52 -5.20 10.61
N THR A 44 17.91 -4.08 10.01
CA THR A 44 19.19 -3.42 10.30
C THR A 44 18.89 -2.10 11.01
N ASP A 45 19.90 -1.51 11.66
CA ASP A 45 19.75 -0.23 12.36
C ASP A 45 19.23 0.89 11.43
N GLU A 46 19.56 0.79 10.14
CA GLU A 46 19.21 1.77 9.12
C GLU A 46 17.85 1.52 8.44
N ILE A 47 17.38 0.26 8.39
CA ILE A 47 16.17 -0.11 7.64
C ILE A 47 15.29 -1.02 8.48
N LYS A 48 14.12 -0.50 8.84
CA LYS A 48 13.01 -1.27 9.41
C LYS A 48 12.04 -1.66 8.30
N PRO A 49 12.08 -2.92 7.82
CA PRO A 49 11.21 -3.32 6.74
C PRO A 49 9.75 -3.26 7.19
N SER A 50 8.95 -2.58 6.39
CA SER A 50 7.50 -2.41 6.56
C SER A 50 6.80 -2.54 5.21
N CYS A 51 5.53 -2.93 5.24
CA CYS A 51 4.63 -2.82 4.10
C CYS A 51 3.25 -2.34 4.56
N ASN A 52 2.56 -1.59 3.72
CA ASN A 52 1.26 -1.01 4.03
C ASN A 52 0.40 -0.91 2.78
N ILE A 53 -0.90 -1.13 2.96
CA ILE A 53 -1.93 -0.95 1.95
C ILE A 53 -2.80 0.24 2.33
N HIS A 54 -3.01 1.13 1.36
CA HIS A 54 -3.72 2.38 1.49
C HIS A 54 -4.89 2.41 0.52
N ARG A 55 -6.00 3.01 0.94
CA ARG A 55 -7.15 3.33 0.11
C ARG A 55 -7.07 4.80 -0.28
N CYS A 56 -6.75 5.08 -1.53
CA CYS A 56 -6.62 6.43 -2.06
C CYS A 56 -7.85 6.83 -2.86
N TYR A 57 -8.45 7.96 -2.51
CA TYR A 57 -9.58 8.56 -3.22
C TYR A 57 -9.04 9.70 -4.08
N HIS A 58 -8.87 9.45 -5.39
CA HIS A 58 -8.29 10.41 -6.33
C HIS A 58 -9.30 11.45 -6.87
N ASP A 59 -10.42 11.64 -6.18
CA ASP A 59 -11.53 12.46 -6.66
C ASP A 59 -12.18 13.16 -5.45
N GLU A 60 -11.83 14.41 -5.22
CA GLU A 60 -12.73 15.41 -4.66
C GLU A 60 -12.10 16.79 -4.79
N SER A 61 -12.93 17.82 -4.93
CA SER A 61 -12.56 19.24 -4.74
C SER A 61 -11.95 19.53 -3.36
N THR A 62 -11.84 18.50 -2.51
CA THR A 62 -11.10 18.41 -1.27
C THR A 62 -10.18 17.18 -1.34
N PRO A 63 -8.85 17.32 -1.17
CA PRO A 63 -7.95 16.18 -1.17
C PRO A 63 -8.23 15.29 0.05
N ARG A 64 -8.97 14.19 -0.14
CA ARG A 64 -9.06 13.15 0.89
C ARG A 64 -7.72 12.44 0.98
N ARG A 65 -7.16 12.40 2.20
CA ARG A 65 -5.93 11.65 2.47
C ARG A 65 -6.20 10.17 2.23
N CYS A 66 -5.21 9.45 1.71
CA CYS A 66 -5.30 8.00 1.62
C CYS A 66 -5.46 7.43 3.04
N GLU A 67 -6.38 6.47 3.18
CA GLU A 67 -6.61 5.77 4.45
C GLU A 67 -5.77 4.51 4.51
N ILE A 68 -5.08 4.26 5.63
CA ILE A 68 -4.32 3.03 5.81
C ILE A 68 -5.32 1.90 6.12
N ILE A 69 -5.42 0.93 5.23
CA ILE A 69 -6.21 -0.28 5.44
C ILE A 69 -5.46 -1.22 6.38
N GLU A 70 -4.18 -1.46 6.07
CA GLU A 70 -3.34 -2.40 6.83
C GLU A 70 -1.89 -1.93 6.79
N ARG A 71 -1.19 -2.06 7.92
CA ARG A 71 0.25 -1.83 8.03
C ARG A 71 0.88 -3.01 8.75
N PHE A 72 1.93 -3.55 8.15
CA PHE A 72 2.79 -4.55 8.75
C PHE A 72 4.19 -3.97 8.90
N ASN A 73 4.68 -3.93 10.14
CA ASN A 73 6.03 -3.54 10.46
C ASN A 73 6.72 -4.73 11.11
N LYS A 74 7.93 -5.07 10.65
CA LYS A 74 8.76 -6.02 11.38
C LYS A 74 9.34 -5.31 12.60
N VAL A 75 8.96 -5.79 13.78
CA VAL A 75 9.48 -5.38 15.09
C VAL A 75 10.66 -6.25 15.49
#